data_AF-A0AAP2UXQ2-F1
#
_entry.id   AF-A0AAP2UXQ2-F1
#
_cell.length_a   1.000
_cell.length_b   1.000
_cell.length_c   1.000
_cell.angle_alpha   90.00
_cell.angle_beta   90.00
_cell.angle_gamma   90.00
#
_symmetry.space_group_name_H-M   'P 1'
#
loop_
_entity.id
_entity.type
_entity.pdbx_description
1 polymer ?
#
loop_
_entity_poly.entity_id
_entity_poly.type
_entity_poly.pdbx_seq_one_letter_code
_entity_poly.pdbx_strand_id
1 'polypeptide(L)'
;MALFLSPDLIKHAVDRLRASRAQPKLLDYLIFRRALVNSGGPSAQVVTGMASQPFQQAIREWARVRPDTRPAPHFFNPFGSASATDNGFRSDKYPSNGPSDTASGWAASLASPPFVAVAGSSPRAFTFVAIPGSELEKAFLRAEGADPDKNKKPRLADTAIWWLRDRDLETLGLTDQAEPSDLIATLRSEVGLSNAEESALFDPTLI
;
A
#
# COMPACT_ATOMS: atom_id res chain seq x y z
N MET A 1 -22.34 -1.13 -17.48
CA MET A 1 -21.52 -2.29 -17.96
C MET A 1 -20.22 -2.17 -17.24
N ALA A 2 -19.71 -3.24 -16.62
CA ALA A 2 -18.57 -3.10 -15.73
C ALA A 2 -17.37 -2.43 -16.43
N LEU A 3 -16.88 -1.35 -15.83
CA LEU A 3 -15.83 -0.50 -16.36
C LEU A 3 -14.55 -0.74 -15.56
N PHE A 4 -13.47 -1.16 -16.22
CA PHE A 4 -12.20 -1.47 -15.56
C PHE A 4 -11.04 -0.73 -16.24
N LEU A 5 -9.98 -0.48 -15.46
CA LEU A 5 -8.72 0.04 -16.00
C LEU A 5 -8.11 -0.97 -16.98
N SER A 6 -7.46 -0.47 -18.04
CA SER A 6 -6.85 -1.36 -19.03
C SER A 6 -5.64 -2.11 -18.44
N PRO A 7 -5.39 -3.37 -18.85
CA PRO A 7 -4.23 -4.12 -18.40
C PRO A 7 -2.89 -3.41 -18.67
N ASP A 8 -2.77 -2.71 -19.80
CA ASP A 8 -1.57 -1.97 -20.17
C ASP A 8 -1.32 -0.78 -19.23
N LEU A 9 -2.38 -0.07 -18.83
CA LEU A 9 -2.29 1.02 -17.87
C LEU A 9 -1.81 0.51 -16.51
N ILE A 10 -2.40 -0.60 -16.03
CA ILE A 10 -1.99 -1.25 -14.76
C ILE A 10 -0.53 -1.69 -14.83
N LYS A 11 -0.12 -2.31 -15.94
CA LYS A 11 1.26 -2.76 -16.14
C LYS A 11 2.26 -1.61 -16.09
N HIS A 12 2.01 -0.54 -16.85
CA HIS A 12 2.88 0.64 -16.85
C HIS A 12 2.95 1.33 -15.49
N ALA A 13 1.84 1.40 -14.76
CA ALA A 13 1.84 1.91 -13.39
C ALA A 13 2.73 1.06 -12.48
N VAL A 14 2.60 -0.26 -12.52
CA VAL A 14 3.45 -1.18 -11.75
C VAL A 14 4.93 -1.03 -12.12
N ASP A 15 5.27 -0.93 -13.41
CA ASP A 15 6.66 -0.75 -13.83
C ASP A 15 7.27 0.55 -13.29
N ARG A 16 6.51 1.65 -13.30
CA ARG A 16 6.93 2.92 -12.67
C ARG A 16 7.05 2.83 -11.16
N LEU A 17 6.12 2.15 -10.48
CA LEU A 17 6.19 1.96 -9.02
C LEU A 17 7.42 1.14 -8.62
N ARG A 18 7.76 0.09 -9.37
CA ARG A 18 8.95 -0.75 -9.15
C ARG A 18 10.26 0.00 -9.36
N ALA A 19 10.28 0.91 -10.34
CA ALA A 19 11.43 1.75 -10.64
C ALA A 19 11.62 2.92 -9.66
N SER A 20 10.61 3.22 -8.83
CA SER A 20 10.66 4.31 -7.86
C SER A 20 11.58 4.02 -6.66
N ARG A 21 11.75 5.03 -5.81
CA ARG A 21 12.43 4.89 -4.51
C ARG A 21 11.63 4.08 -3.49
N ALA A 22 10.39 3.68 -3.74
CA ALA A 22 9.61 2.96 -2.76
C ALA A 22 10.31 1.67 -2.28
N GLN A 23 10.34 1.46 -0.96
CA GLN A 23 10.74 0.20 -0.37
C GLN A 23 9.53 -0.76 -0.33
N PRO A 24 9.73 -2.08 -0.43
CA PRO A 24 8.63 -3.05 -0.40
C PRO A 24 7.72 -2.92 0.84
N LYS A 25 8.27 -2.49 1.99
CA LYS A 25 7.52 -2.30 3.23
C LYS A 25 6.53 -1.13 3.20
N LEU A 26 6.56 -0.28 2.16
CA LEU A 26 5.52 0.74 1.93
C LEU A 26 4.14 0.09 1.74
N LEU A 27 4.07 -1.07 1.08
CA LEU A 27 2.80 -1.81 0.95
C LEU A 27 2.22 -2.18 2.32
N ASP A 28 3.05 -2.69 3.23
CA ASP A 28 2.59 -3.08 4.57
C ASP A 28 2.05 -1.87 5.32
N TYR A 29 2.71 -0.70 5.21
CA TYR A 29 2.21 0.53 5.79
C TYR A 29 0.85 0.97 5.20
N LEU A 30 0.66 0.88 3.88
CA LEU A 30 -0.61 1.19 3.23
C LEU A 30 -1.73 0.21 3.60
N ILE A 31 -1.40 -1.06 3.82
CA ILE A 31 -2.32 -2.06 4.37
C ILE A 31 -2.76 -1.65 5.78
N PHE A 32 -1.83 -1.22 6.64
CA PHE A 32 -2.17 -0.74 7.98
C PHE A 32 -3.04 0.53 7.94
N ARG A 33 -2.79 1.48 7.01
CA ARG A 33 -3.65 2.66 6.83
C ARG A 33 -5.07 2.27 6.43
N ARG A 34 -5.21 1.39 5.44
CA ARG A 34 -6.53 0.91 5.02
C ARG A 34 -7.23 0.11 6.12
N ALA A 35 -6.49 -0.70 6.89
CA ALA A 35 -7.04 -1.42 8.03
C ALA A 35 -7.52 -0.47 9.14
N LEU A 36 -6.83 0.65 9.38
CA LEU A 36 -7.27 1.68 10.32
C LEU A 36 -8.61 2.29 9.90
N VAL A 37 -8.76 2.62 8.61
CA VAL A 37 -10.04 3.09 8.05
C VAL A 37 -11.13 2.04 8.23
N ASN A 38 -10.86 0.79 7.87
CA ASN A 38 -11.80 -0.33 8.02
C ASN A 38 -12.17 -0.60 9.50
N SER A 39 -11.30 -0.24 10.45
CA SER A 39 -11.53 -0.39 11.90
C SER A 39 -12.30 0.79 12.54
N GLY A 40 -12.69 1.81 11.76
CA GLY A 40 -13.46 2.95 12.28
C GLY A 40 -12.69 4.28 12.30
N GLY A 41 -11.51 4.36 11.69
CA GLY A 41 -10.81 5.61 11.44
C GLY A 41 -9.69 5.96 12.44
N PRO A 42 -9.25 7.23 12.49
CA PRO A 42 -7.96 7.63 13.10
C PRO A 42 -7.76 7.30 14.58
N SER A 43 -8.84 7.15 15.36
CA SER A 43 -8.78 6.80 16.78
C SER A 43 -8.86 5.29 17.06
N ALA A 44 -9.06 4.47 16.02
CA ALA A 44 -9.16 3.03 16.17
C ALA A 44 -7.79 2.36 16.36
N GLN A 45 -7.82 1.11 16.83
CA GLN A 45 -6.66 0.22 16.81
C GLN A 45 -6.73 -0.71 15.60
N VAL A 46 -5.58 -1.01 15.00
CA VAL A 46 -5.46 -2.03 13.96
C VAL A 46 -5.15 -3.37 14.61
N VAL A 47 -6.19 -4.19 14.79
CA VAL A 47 -6.03 -5.60 15.19
C VAL A 47 -5.54 -6.38 13.98
N THR A 48 -4.46 -7.15 14.13
CA THR A 48 -3.86 -7.94 13.05
C THR A 48 -4.19 -9.42 13.15
N GLY A 49 -3.84 -10.19 12.11
CA GLY A 49 -4.00 -11.64 12.06
C GLY A 49 -5.23 -12.10 11.26
N MET A 50 -5.36 -13.42 11.10
CA MET A 50 -6.38 -14.06 10.25
C MET A 50 -7.82 -13.82 10.71
N ALA A 51 -8.03 -13.62 12.01
CA ALA A 51 -9.36 -13.38 12.57
C ALA A 51 -9.83 -11.92 12.43
N SER A 52 -8.92 -10.98 12.13
CA SER A 52 -9.27 -9.56 11.98
C SER A 52 -9.81 -9.29 10.58
N GLN A 53 -11.14 -9.19 10.46
CA GLN A 53 -11.80 -8.86 9.19
C GLN A 53 -11.31 -7.54 8.57
N PRO A 54 -11.18 -6.41 9.33
CA PRO A 54 -10.68 -5.15 8.78
C PRO A 54 -9.28 -5.26 8.16
N PHE A 55 -8.40 -6.02 8.82
CA PHE A 55 -7.02 -6.23 8.38
C PHE A 55 -6.93 -7.17 7.18
N GLN A 56 -7.65 -8.30 7.23
CA GLN A 56 -7.71 -9.24 6.11
C GLN A 56 -8.33 -8.61 4.86
N GLN A 57 -9.32 -7.73 5.03
CA GLN A 57 -9.87 -6.95 3.93
C GLN A 57 -8.81 -6.03 3.33
N ALA A 58 -8.09 -5.26 4.14
CA ALA A 58 -7.04 -4.35 3.67
C ALA A 58 -5.93 -5.10 2.88
N ILE A 59 -5.53 -6.28 3.35
CA ILE A 59 -4.56 -7.14 2.64
C ILE A 59 -5.10 -7.56 1.27
N ARG A 60 -6.37 -7.98 1.20
CA ARG A 60 -7.00 -8.41 -0.06
C ARG A 60 -7.08 -7.25 -1.05
N GLU A 61 -7.54 -6.08 -0.61
CA GLU A 61 -7.68 -4.89 -1.45
C GLU A 61 -6.32 -4.45 -2.02
N TRP A 62 -5.27 -4.40 -1.19
CA TRP A 62 -3.95 -3.95 -1.63
C TRP A 62 -3.14 -4.96 -2.43
N ALA A 63 -3.16 -6.24 -2.03
CA ALA A 63 -2.16 -7.19 -2.50
C ALA A 63 -2.74 -8.32 -3.34
N ARG A 64 -4.03 -8.66 -3.22
CA ARG A 64 -4.58 -9.82 -3.95
C ARG A 64 -4.66 -9.52 -5.45
N VAL A 65 -4.13 -10.41 -6.28
CA VAL A 65 -4.16 -10.27 -7.76
C VAL A 65 -4.94 -11.37 -8.46
N ARG A 66 -5.36 -12.40 -7.72
CA ARG A 66 -6.24 -13.46 -8.23
C ARG A 66 -7.00 -14.15 -7.09
N PRO A 67 -8.10 -14.86 -7.39
CA PRO A 67 -8.73 -15.78 -6.45
C PRO A 67 -7.75 -16.84 -5.95
N ASP A 68 -8.08 -17.48 -4.81
CA ASP A 68 -7.29 -18.55 -4.18
C ASP A 68 -7.37 -19.85 -5.01
N THR A 69 -6.70 -19.83 -6.17
CA THR A 69 -6.50 -20.95 -7.07
C THR A 69 -5.03 -21.38 -7.06
N ARG A 70 -4.72 -22.38 -6.22
CA ARG A 70 -3.39 -23.02 -6.21
C ARG A 70 -3.01 -23.51 -7.62
N PRO A 71 -1.73 -23.45 -8.02
CA PRO A 71 -0.52 -23.28 -7.19
C PRO A 71 0.14 -21.89 -7.25
N ALA A 72 -0.55 -20.88 -7.76
CA ALA A 72 0.12 -19.68 -8.23
C ALA A 72 -0.04 -18.51 -7.23
N PRO A 73 1.02 -17.73 -6.90
CA PRO A 73 0.99 -16.76 -5.80
C PRO A 73 -0.14 -15.73 -5.90
N HIS A 74 -0.94 -15.60 -4.83
CA HIS A 74 -2.17 -14.80 -4.83
C HIS A 74 -1.95 -13.32 -4.52
N PHE A 75 -0.77 -12.99 -4.01
CA PHE A 75 -0.44 -11.68 -3.46
C PHE A 75 0.75 -11.07 -4.18
N PHE A 76 0.70 -9.78 -4.43
CA PHE A 76 1.71 -9.04 -5.16
C PHE A 76 1.99 -7.69 -4.51
N ASN A 77 3.26 -7.28 -4.55
CA ASN A 77 3.71 -5.98 -4.08
C ASN A 77 4.17 -5.11 -5.27
N PRO A 78 3.44 -4.03 -5.59
CA PRO A 78 3.80 -3.16 -6.71
C PRO A 78 5.08 -2.33 -6.45
N PHE A 79 5.52 -2.22 -5.19
CA PHE A 79 6.76 -1.56 -4.79
C PHE A 79 7.94 -2.54 -4.65
N GLY A 80 7.75 -3.81 -5.03
CA GLY A 80 8.83 -4.81 -5.05
C GLY A 80 9.94 -4.40 -6.03
N SER A 81 11.20 -4.69 -5.71
CA SER A 81 12.29 -4.42 -6.66
C SER A 81 12.17 -5.34 -7.87
N ALA A 82 12.39 -4.80 -9.09
CA ALA A 82 12.53 -5.60 -10.31
C ALA A 82 13.70 -6.60 -10.23
N SER A 83 14.65 -6.37 -9.31
CA SER A 83 15.79 -7.26 -9.05
C SER A 83 15.53 -8.34 -7.99
N ALA A 84 14.36 -8.33 -7.35
CA ALA A 84 14.01 -9.34 -6.35
C ALA A 84 13.66 -10.66 -7.05
N THR A 85 14.14 -11.78 -6.49
CA THR A 85 13.92 -13.13 -7.05
C THR A 85 12.44 -13.52 -7.13
N ASP A 86 11.59 -12.90 -6.31
CA ASP A 86 10.14 -13.15 -6.28
C ASP A 86 9.35 -12.27 -7.27
N ASN A 87 10.01 -11.34 -7.97
CA ASN A 87 9.36 -10.33 -8.82
C ASN A 87 8.17 -9.66 -8.08
N GLY A 88 8.28 -9.41 -6.78
CA GLY A 88 7.22 -8.80 -5.97
C GLY A 88 6.05 -9.70 -5.59
N PHE A 89 5.99 -10.97 -6.04
CA PHE A 89 4.98 -11.91 -5.55
C PHE A 89 5.25 -12.30 -4.09
N ARG A 90 4.18 -12.50 -3.32
CA ARG A 90 4.25 -12.97 -1.94
C ARG A 90 3.71 -14.39 -1.84
N SER A 91 4.24 -15.14 -0.87
CA SER A 91 3.76 -16.49 -0.55
C SER A 91 2.29 -16.49 -0.11
N ASP A 92 1.63 -17.62 -0.23
CA ASP A 92 0.23 -17.80 0.22
C ASP A 92 0.04 -17.57 1.73
N LYS A 93 1.12 -17.65 2.51
CA LYS A 93 1.14 -17.33 3.95
C LYS A 93 1.17 -15.82 4.24
N TYR A 94 1.19 -14.97 3.22
CA TYR A 94 1.25 -13.51 3.39
C TYR A 94 0.12 -12.99 4.29
N PRO A 95 -1.16 -13.40 4.14
CA PRO A 95 -2.23 -12.90 4.99
C PRO A 95 -2.14 -13.31 6.47
N SER A 96 -1.45 -14.42 6.77
CA SER A 96 -1.38 -14.96 8.13
C SER A 96 -0.29 -14.28 8.97
N ASN A 97 0.92 -14.17 8.39
CA ASN A 97 2.11 -13.75 9.13
C ASN A 97 2.81 -12.54 8.47
N GLY A 98 2.58 -12.31 7.17
CA GLY A 98 3.38 -11.40 6.36
C GLY A 98 3.37 -9.95 6.89
N PRO A 99 2.25 -9.21 6.74
CA PRO A 99 2.21 -7.82 7.14
C PRO A 99 2.40 -7.62 8.64
N SER A 100 1.88 -8.50 9.52
CA SER A 100 1.97 -8.31 10.98
C SER A 100 3.39 -8.56 11.51
N ASP A 101 4.07 -9.64 11.10
CA ASP A 101 5.43 -9.92 11.57
C ASP A 101 6.45 -9.02 10.87
N THR A 102 6.25 -8.73 9.57
CA THR A 102 7.12 -7.81 8.82
C THR A 102 7.01 -6.40 9.39
N ALA A 103 5.78 -5.89 9.63
CA ALA A 103 5.53 -4.61 10.27
C ALA A 103 6.18 -4.52 11.65
N SER A 104 6.02 -5.55 12.48
CA SER A 104 6.65 -5.58 13.81
C SER A 104 8.18 -5.47 13.71
N GLY A 105 8.78 -6.22 12.77
CA GLY A 105 10.23 -6.24 12.57
C GLY A 105 10.79 -4.89 12.10
N TRP A 106 10.26 -4.33 11.01
CA TRP A 106 10.78 -3.06 10.51
C TRP A 106 10.38 -1.87 11.40
N ALA A 107 9.19 -1.86 12.00
CA ALA A 107 8.79 -0.77 12.91
C ALA A 107 9.70 -0.73 14.14
N ALA A 108 10.06 -1.88 14.71
CA ALA A 108 11.00 -1.94 15.83
C ALA A 108 12.42 -1.45 15.49
N SER A 109 12.80 -1.48 14.20
CA SER A 109 14.10 -0.97 13.74
C SER A 109 14.12 0.54 13.49
N LEU A 110 12.96 1.20 13.47
CA LEU A 110 12.86 2.64 13.27
C LEU A 110 13.01 3.37 14.61
N ALA A 111 13.76 4.47 14.61
CA ALA A 111 13.80 5.38 15.75
C ALA A 111 12.44 6.05 16.01
N SER A 112 11.61 6.19 14.98
CA SER A 112 10.26 6.78 15.05
C SER A 112 9.30 5.95 14.18
N PRO A 113 8.71 4.88 14.72
CA PRO A 113 7.76 4.08 13.96
C PRO A 113 6.41 4.80 13.80
N PRO A 114 5.77 4.71 12.63
CA PRO A 114 4.48 5.37 12.38
C PRO A 114 3.29 4.66 13.05
N PHE A 115 3.52 3.51 13.66
CA PHE A 115 2.58 2.82 14.53
C PHE A 115 3.32 2.01 15.58
N VAL A 116 2.68 1.82 16.74
CA VAL A 116 3.25 1.12 17.90
C VAL A 116 2.34 -0.02 18.32
N ALA A 117 2.93 -1.13 18.76
CA ALA A 117 2.17 -2.26 19.27
C ALA A 117 1.50 -1.91 20.60
N VAL A 118 0.24 -2.31 20.77
CA VAL A 118 -0.49 -2.18 22.02
C VAL A 118 -0.01 -3.27 22.98
N ALA A 119 0.60 -2.86 24.09
CA ALA A 119 1.15 -3.77 25.08
C ALA A 119 0.08 -4.75 25.61
N GLY A 120 0.41 -6.04 25.65
CA GLY A 120 -0.46 -7.10 26.16
C GLY A 120 -1.65 -7.47 25.25
N SER A 121 -1.75 -6.90 24.05
CA SER A 121 -2.84 -7.24 23.12
C SER A 121 -2.71 -8.65 22.53
N SER A 122 -3.81 -9.40 22.54
CA SER A 122 -3.93 -10.71 21.88
C SER A 122 -5.37 -10.86 21.33
N PRO A 123 -5.58 -10.87 20.01
CA PRO A 123 -4.58 -10.76 18.93
C PRO A 123 -3.79 -9.43 18.95
N ARG A 124 -2.60 -9.41 18.34
CA ARG A 124 -1.74 -8.21 18.32
C ARG A 124 -2.47 -7.03 17.69
N ALA A 125 -2.47 -5.91 18.38
CA ALA A 125 -3.04 -4.65 17.94
C ALA A 125 -1.98 -3.54 17.85
N PHE A 126 -2.24 -2.55 16.99
CA PHE A 126 -1.36 -1.40 16.78
C PHE A 126 -2.14 -0.09 16.80
N THR A 127 -1.50 0.97 17.26
CA THR A 127 -2.01 2.35 17.22
C THR A 127 -1.08 3.20 16.38
N PHE A 128 -1.65 4.05 15.51
CA PHE A 128 -0.88 4.99 14.71
C PHE A 128 -0.32 6.13 15.56
N VAL A 129 0.90 6.55 15.22
CA VAL A 129 1.60 7.66 15.86
C VAL A 129 1.98 8.66 14.78
N ALA A 130 1.67 9.93 15.02
CA ALA A 130 2.11 11.00 14.14
C ALA A 130 3.63 11.13 14.22
N ILE A 131 4.29 11.00 13.07
CA ILE A 131 5.74 11.22 12.94
C ILE A 131 6.02 12.24 11.84
N PRO A 132 7.17 12.93 11.86
CA PRO A 132 7.53 13.88 10.82
C PRO A 132 7.59 13.24 9.43
N GLY A 133 7.22 13.98 8.39
CA GLY A 133 7.28 13.51 7.00
C GLY A 133 8.68 13.06 6.57
N SER A 134 9.73 13.68 7.10
CA SER A 134 11.12 13.27 6.86
C SER A 134 11.43 11.88 7.42
N GLU A 135 10.84 11.50 8.56
CA GLU A 135 11.00 10.16 9.14
C GLU A 135 10.17 9.12 8.38
N LEU A 136 8.98 9.50 7.89
CA LEU A 136 8.22 8.66 6.94
C LEU A 136 9.02 8.39 5.66
N GLU A 137 9.64 9.42 5.10
CA GLU A 137 10.43 9.29 3.88
C GLU A 137 11.62 8.34 4.10
N LYS A 138 12.40 8.54 5.17
CA LYS A 138 13.51 7.65 5.54
C LYS A 138 13.05 6.23 5.80
N ALA A 139 11.88 6.07 6.42
CA ALA A 139 11.32 4.76 6.66
C ALA A 139 11.02 4.08 5.33
N PHE A 140 10.24 4.68 4.43
CA PHE A 140 9.61 3.95 3.33
C PHE A 140 10.23 4.15 1.96
N LEU A 141 11.13 5.13 1.78
CA LEU A 141 11.82 5.38 0.53
C LEU A 141 13.31 5.01 0.65
N ARG A 142 13.89 4.54 -0.45
CA ARG A 142 15.35 4.38 -0.59
C ARG A 142 15.99 5.77 -0.56
N ALA A 143 17.22 5.84 -0.06
CA ALA A 143 18.03 7.05 -0.17
C ALA A 143 18.20 7.42 -1.65
N GLU A 144 18.32 8.72 -1.91
CA GLU A 144 18.63 9.22 -3.25
C GLU A 144 20.01 8.71 -3.67
N GLY A 145 20.07 8.12 -4.86
CA GLY A 145 21.31 7.67 -5.49
C GLY A 145 21.87 8.72 -6.44
N ALA A 146 22.96 8.38 -7.13
CA ALA A 146 23.58 9.26 -8.12
C ALA A 146 22.78 9.41 -9.43
N ASP A 147 21.82 8.51 -9.69
CA ASP A 147 20.99 8.47 -10.90
C ASP A 147 19.67 9.21 -10.65
N PRO A 148 19.47 10.43 -11.18
CA PRO A 148 18.29 11.26 -10.91
C PRO A 148 16.98 10.61 -11.38
N ASP A 149 17.03 9.78 -12.43
CA ASP A 149 15.84 9.12 -12.96
C ASP A 149 15.34 8.01 -12.04
N LYS A 150 16.22 7.47 -11.19
CA LYS A 150 15.90 6.48 -10.15
C LYS A 150 15.61 7.12 -8.79
N ASN A 151 15.63 8.44 -8.70
CA ASN A 151 15.40 9.19 -7.47
C ASN A 151 13.95 9.67 -7.29
N LYS A 152 13.03 9.22 -8.16
CA LYS A 152 11.63 9.64 -8.11
C LYS A 152 10.88 8.91 -7.01
N LYS A 153 10.08 9.64 -6.22
CA LYS A 153 9.09 9.06 -5.31
C LYS A 153 8.08 8.23 -6.13
N PRO A 154 7.43 7.21 -5.56
CA PRO A 154 6.31 6.56 -6.24
C PRO A 154 5.24 7.60 -6.59
N ARG A 155 4.69 7.56 -7.80
CA ARG A 155 3.64 8.49 -8.21
C ARG A 155 2.33 8.13 -7.51
N LEU A 156 1.61 9.15 -7.05
CA LEU A 156 0.31 8.95 -6.41
C LEU A 156 -0.72 8.41 -7.42
N ALA A 157 -0.67 8.87 -8.68
CA ALA A 157 -1.52 8.37 -9.77
C ALA A 157 -1.30 6.87 -10.03
N ASP A 158 -0.05 6.41 -10.09
CA ASP A 158 0.26 4.99 -10.30
C ASP A 158 -0.19 4.13 -9.12
N THR A 159 -0.09 4.67 -7.91
CA THR A 159 -0.59 4.02 -6.69
C THR A 159 -2.11 3.91 -6.71
N ALA A 160 -2.82 4.94 -7.19
CA ALA A 160 -4.27 4.92 -7.37
C ALA A 160 -4.71 3.92 -8.45
N ILE A 161 -4.00 3.85 -9.57
CA ILE A 161 -4.22 2.82 -10.61
C ILE A 161 -4.09 1.41 -10.00
N TRP A 162 -3.05 1.18 -9.18
CA TRP A 162 -2.90 -0.10 -8.49
C TRP A 162 -4.04 -0.39 -7.52
N TRP A 163 -4.45 0.61 -6.73
CA TRP A 163 -5.57 0.48 -5.78
C TRP A 163 -6.88 0.06 -6.46
N LEU A 164 -7.14 0.61 -7.65
CA LEU A 164 -8.38 0.39 -8.40
C LEU A 164 -8.31 -0.76 -9.42
N ARG A 165 -7.19 -1.49 -9.48
CA ARG A 165 -6.88 -2.48 -10.54
C ARG A 165 -7.93 -3.57 -10.76
N ASP A 166 -8.68 -3.96 -9.72
CA ASP A 166 -9.69 -5.03 -9.76
C ASP A 166 -11.10 -4.52 -9.44
N ARG A 167 -11.30 -3.20 -9.53
CA ARG A 167 -12.54 -2.51 -9.14
C ARG A 167 -13.32 -2.09 -10.39
N ASP A 168 -14.63 -2.31 -10.34
CA ASP A 168 -15.55 -1.75 -11.32
C ASP A 168 -15.71 -0.24 -11.06
N LEU A 169 -15.11 0.58 -11.91
CA LEU A 169 -15.07 2.04 -11.83
C LEU A 169 -16.49 2.64 -11.89
N GLU A 170 -17.43 2.00 -12.61
CA GLU A 170 -18.82 2.46 -12.71
C GLU A 170 -19.48 2.44 -11.31
N THR A 171 -19.18 1.44 -10.49
CA THR A 171 -19.70 1.33 -9.11
C THR A 171 -19.14 2.39 -8.17
N LEU A 172 -18.03 3.03 -8.56
CA LEU A 172 -17.39 4.12 -7.83
C LEU A 172 -17.83 5.50 -8.35
N GLY A 173 -18.75 5.55 -9.32
CA GLY A 173 -19.21 6.79 -9.95
C GLY A 173 -18.23 7.37 -10.95
N LEU A 174 -17.21 6.60 -11.36
CA LEU A 174 -16.23 7.00 -12.36
C LEU A 174 -16.71 6.58 -13.76
N THR A 175 -16.28 7.35 -14.76
CA THR A 175 -16.60 7.11 -16.18
C THR A 175 -15.37 6.66 -16.95
N ASP A 176 -15.56 6.30 -18.21
CA ASP A 176 -14.49 6.00 -19.16
C ASP A 176 -13.59 7.21 -19.46
N GLN A 177 -14.04 8.42 -19.08
CA GLN A 177 -13.31 9.69 -19.18
C GLN A 177 -12.68 10.10 -17.84
N ALA A 178 -12.59 9.21 -16.86
CA ALA A 178 -11.97 9.52 -15.57
C ALA A 178 -10.50 9.93 -15.75
N GLU A 179 -10.16 11.09 -15.20
CA GLU A 179 -8.81 11.64 -15.22
C GLU A 179 -7.97 11.04 -14.08
N PRO A 180 -6.62 11.10 -14.14
CA PRO A 180 -5.76 10.66 -13.04
C PRO A 180 -6.12 11.29 -11.68
N SER A 181 -6.65 12.53 -11.68
CA SER A 181 -7.12 13.20 -10.47
C SER A 181 -8.32 12.50 -9.81
N ASP A 182 -9.21 11.90 -10.60
CA ASP A 182 -10.39 11.20 -10.07
C ASP A 182 -9.98 9.91 -9.38
N LEU A 183 -9.04 9.16 -9.98
CA LEU A 183 -8.47 7.95 -9.38
C LEU A 183 -7.76 8.27 -8.06
N ILE A 184 -7.00 9.38 -8.03
CA ILE A 184 -6.34 9.86 -6.81
C ILE A 184 -7.37 10.25 -5.75
N ALA A 185 -8.45 10.93 -6.13
CA ALA A 185 -9.50 11.32 -5.18
C ALA A 185 -10.15 10.08 -4.54
N THR A 186 -10.38 9.01 -5.30
CA THR A 186 -10.87 7.74 -4.76
C THR A 186 -9.85 7.08 -3.82
N LEU A 187 -8.57 7.04 -4.19
CA LEU A 187 -7.51 6.52 -3.30
C LEU A 187 -7.50 7.27 -1.96
N ARG A 188 -7.58 8.61 -2.00
CA ARG A 188 -7.54 9.47 -0.82
C ARG A 188 -8.71 9.21 0.12
N SER A 189 -9.92 9.11 -0.43
CA SER A 189 -11.13 8.90 0.37
C SER A 189 -11.17 7.51 1.02
N GLU A 190 -10.59 6.50 0.37
CA GLU A 190 -10.66 5.11 0.85
C GLU A 190 -9.47 4.70 1.73
N VAL A 191 -8.25 5.13 1.42
CA VAL A 191 -7.04 4.71 2.16
C VAL A 191 -6.79 5.60 3.36
N GLY A 192 -7.34 6.83 3.32
CA GLY A 192 -7.30 7.77 4.43
C GLY A 192 -5.91 8.26 4.76
N LEU A 193 -5.01 8.42 3.79
CA LEU A 193 -3.71 9.09 4.00
C LEU A 193 -3.92 10.57 4.37
N SER A 194 -3.07 11.09 5.26
CA SER A 194 -3.03 12.53 5.51
C SER A 194 -2.21 13.25 4.44
N ASN A 195 -2.46 14.55 4.24
CA ASN A 195 -1.70 15.39 3.31
C ASN A 195 -0.17 15.34 3.58
N ALA A 196 0.22 15.21 4.84
CA ALA A 196 1.62 15.10 5.24
C ALA A 196 2.23 13.75 4.82
N GLU A 197 1.49 12.65 5.00
CA GLU A 197 1.91 11.32 4.56
C GLU A 197 2.01 11.26 3.03
N GLU A 198 1.05 11.86 2.32
CA GLU A 198 1.08 11.93 0.86
C GLU A 198 2.30 12.68 0.35
N SER A 199 2.53 13.89 0.87
CA SER A 199 3.66 14.73 0.46
C SER A 199 5.01 14.09 0.80
N ALA A 200 5.08 13.34 1.90
CA ALA A 200 6.28 12.62 2.30
C ALA A 200 6.56 11.41 1.39
N LEU A 201 5.53 10.66 1.01
CA LEU A 201 5.72 9.35 0.40
C LEU A 201 5.57 9.34 -1.12
N PHE A 202 4.83 10.27 -1.71
CA PHE A 202 4.45 10.21 -3.12
C PHE A 202 4.80 11.47 -3.90
N ASP A 203 5.03 11.29 -5.19
CA ASP A 203 5.08 12.37 -6.18
C ASP A 203 3.64 12.72 -6.61
N PRO A 204 3.18 13.97 -6.45
CA PRO A 204 1.84 14.40 -6.83
C PRO A 204 1.66 14.60 -8.35
N THR A 205 2.73 14.49 -9.14
CA THR A 205 2.68 14.70 -10.60
C THR A 205 1.71 13.72 -11.27
N LEU A 206 0.81 14.24 -12.10
CA LEU A 206 -0.32 13.49 -12.65
C LEU A 206 0.05 12.67 -13.90
N ILE A 207 0.99 13.13 -14.74
CA ILE A 207 1.51 12.44 -15.94
C ILE A 207 2.97 12.87 -16.19
#